data_AF-A0A533RUI3-F1
#
_entry.id   AF-A0A533RUI3-F1
#
_cell.length_a   1.000
_cell.length_b   1.000
_cell.length_c   1.000
_cell.angle_alpha   90.00
_cell.angle_beta   90.00
_cell.angle_gamma   90.00
#
_symmetry.space_group_name_H-M   'P 1'
#
loop_
_entity.id
_entity.type
_entity.pdbx_description
1 polymer ?
#
loop_
_entity_poly.entity_id
_entity_poly.type
_entity_poly.pdbx_seq_one_letter_code
_entity_poly.pdbx_strand_id
1 'polypeptide(L)' 'DFLAPYADELPFLFIVSQVELVEGTGGAITDDSLPGLGVDVTKADGQKCQRCWNYSVTVGQSAEHPEACSRCAGHLA' A
#
# COMPACT_ATOMS: atom_id res chain seq x y z
N ASP A 1 0.12 -5.22 -17.20
CA ASP A 1 0.90 -6.48 -17.28
C ASP A 1 2.23 -6.50 -16.53
N PHE A 2 3.20 -5.61 -16.79
CA PHE A 2 4.55 -5.70 -16.18
C PHE A 2 4.58 -5.71 -14.64
N LEU A 3 3.80 -4.86 -13.98
CA LEU A 3 3.80 -4.72 -12.51
C LEU A 3 2.89 -5.72 -11.80
N ALA A 4 1.94 -6.34 -12.51
CA ALA A 4 0.90 -7.18 -11.92
C ALA A 4 1.45 -8.38 -11.11
N PRO A 5 2.52 -9.07 -11.54
CA PRO A 5 3.08 -10.18 -10.76
C PRO A 5 3.68 -9.80 -9.40
N TYR A 6 3.92 -8.51 -9.17
CA TYR A 6 4.58 -8.00 -7.96
C TYR A 6 3.64 -7.17 -7.08
N ALA A 7 2.34 -7.16 -7.39
CA ALA A 7 1.38 -6.22 -6.80
C ALA A 7 1.41 -6.21 -5.25
N ASP A 8 1.56 -7.39 -4.64
CA ASP A 8 1.60 -7.56 -3.19
C ASP A 8 2.92 -7.03 -2.57
N GLU A 9 4.02 -7.06 -3.32
CA GLU A 9 5.33 -6.59 -2.91
C GLU A 9 5.53 -5.09 -3.14
N LEU A 10 4.82 -4.47 -4.09
CA LEU A 10 5.02 -3.06 -4.47
C LEU A 10 4.99 -2.08 -3.28
N PRO A 11 4.07 -2.17 -2.30
CA PRO A 11 4.09 -1.27 -1.15
C PRO A 11 5.41 -1.33 -0.37
N PHE A 12 5.99 -2.52 -0.25
CA PHE A 12 7.27 -2.73 0.43
C PHE A 12 8.45 -2.23 -0.40
N LEU A 13 8.43 -2.45 -1.71
CA LEU A 13 9.48 -1.97 -2.61
C LEU A 13 9.53 -0.44 -2.69
N PHE A 14 8.36 0.20 -2.70
CA PHE A 14 8.24 1.65 -2.77
C PHE A 14 8.25 2.34 -1.41
N ILE A 15 8.28 1.58 -0.31
CA ILE A 15 8.27 2.10 1.06
C ILE A 15 7.05 2.99 1.31
N VAL A 16 5.88 2.54 0.81
CA VAL A 16 4.58 3.20 0.98
C VAL A 16 3.58 2.23 1.62
N SER A 17 2.49 2.77 2.16
CA SER A 17 1.49 1.95 2.87
C SER A 17 0.50 1.21 1.95
N GLN A 18 0.33 1.67 0.72
CA GLN A 18 -0.66 1.15 -0.22
C GLN A 18 -0.22 1.42 -1.66
N VAL A 19 -0.47 0.47 -2.55
CA VAL A 19 -0.30 0.60 -4.00
C VAL A 19 -1.53 -0.01 -4.65
N GLU A 20 -2.06 0.65 -5.66
CA GLU A 20 -3.14 0.14 -6.50
C GLU A 20 -2.68 0.19 -7.96
N LEU A 21 -2.84 -0.92 -8.68
CA LEU A 21 -2.57 -0.98 -10.11
C LEU A 21 -3.90 -0.80 -10.85
N VAL A 22 -3.99 0.27 -11.64
CA VAL A 22 -5.18 0.61 -12.42
C VAL A 22 -4.83 0.52 -13.91
N GLU A 23 -5.65 -0.19 -14.69
CA GLU A 23 -5.51 -0.21 -16.15
C GLU A 23 -6.16 1.03 -16.77
N GLY A 24 -5.44 1.72 -17.66
CA GLY A 24 -5.97 2.84 -18.42
C GLY A 24 -4.93 3.89 -18.75
N THR A 25 -5.38 5.00 -19.35
CA THR A 25 -4.57 6.20 -19.58
C THR A 25 -4.77 7.17 -18.42
N GLY A 26 -3.72 7.47 -17.65
CA GLY A 26 -3.82 8.33 -16.46
C GLY A 26 -2.47 8.57 -15.77
N GLY A 27 -2.51 9.14 -14.56
CA GLY A 27 -1.34 9.52 -13.77
C GLY A 27 -0.92 10.97 -13.94
N ALA A 28 -0.89 11.74 -12.85
CA ALA A 28 -0.39 13.12 -12.82
C ALA A 28 1.13 13.19 -13.07
N ILE A 29 1.84 12.10 -12.80
CA ILE A 29 3.28 11.98 -13.01
C ILE A 29 3.52 10.94 -14.11
N THR A 30 4.18 11.37 -15.18
CA THR A 30 4.53 10.54 -16.34
C THR A 30 5.99 10.78 -16.73
N ASP A 31 6.60 9.82 -17.42
CA ASP A 31 7.97 9.92 -17.94
C ASP A 31 8.01 9.41 -19.38
N ASP A 32 8.60 10.19 -20.30
CA ASP A 32 8.69 9.85 -21.72
C ASP A 32 9.51 8.57 -21.98
N SER A 33 10.41 8.20 -21.06
CA SER A 33 11.16 6.94 -21.13
C SER A 33 10.34 5.70 -20.74
N LEU A 34 9.16 5.90 -20.14
CA LEU A 34 8.24 4.85 -19.72
C LEU A 34 6.82 5.11 -20.27
N PRO A 35 6.64 5.09 -21.60
CA PRO A 35 5.34 5.38 -22.21
C PRO A 35 4.27 4.39 -21.75
N GLY A 36 3.10 4.91 -21.38
CA GLY A 36 1.98 4.12 -20.89
C GLY A 36 2.00 3.81 -19.39
N LEU A 37 3.00 4.31 -18.65
CA LEU A 37 3.01 4.29 -17.20
C LEU A 37 2.75 5.70 -16.64
N GLY A 38 1.77 5.81 -15.76
CA GLY A 38 1.49 7.01 -15.00
C GLY A 38 1.35 6.70 -13.51
N VAL A 39 1.69 7.67 -12.67
CA VAL A 39 1.64 7.54 -11.20
C VAL A 39 0.85 8.70 -10.62
N ASP A 40 -0.05 8.37 -9.70
CA ASP A 40 -0.71 9.31 -8.80
C ASP A 40 -0.30 9.01 -7.36
N VAL A 41 -0.15 10.07 -6.55
CA VAL A 41 0.22 9.95 -5.14
C VAL A 41 -0.82 10.63 -4.28
N THR A 42 -1.45 9.85 -3.43
CA THR A 42 -2.44 10.31 -2.44
C THR A 42 -2.12 9.70 -1.07
N LYS A 43 -2.82 10.17 -0.04
CA LYS A 43 -2.69 9.60 1.30
C LYS A 43 -3.34 8.22 1.32
N ALA A 44 -2.62 7.21 1.79
CA ALA A 44 -3.15 5.87 1.98
C ALA A 44 -4.33 5.81 2.95
N ASP A 45 -5.20 4.83 2.75
CA ASP A 45 -6.42 4.65 3.52
C ASP A 45 -6.18 4.08 4.93
N GLY A 46 -7.18 4.24 5.80
CA GLY A 46 -7.19 3.67 7.14
C GLY A 46 -6.37 4.47 8.16
N GLN A 47 -5.76 3.77 9.11
CA GLN A 47 -5.06 4.39 10.25
C GLN A 47 -3.63 3.86 10.38
N LYS A 48 -2.76 4.68 10.99
CA LYS A 48 -1.37 4.31 11.25
C LYS A 48 -1.31 3.17 12.28
N CYS A 49 -0.72 2.04 11.88
CA CYS A 49 -0.36 0.97 12.80
C CYS A 49 0.80 1.39 13.70
N GLN A 50 0.68 1.22 15.02
CA GLN A 50 1.74 1.62 15.95
C GLN A 50 2.99 0.72 15.90
N ARG A 51 2.88 -0.50 15.36
CA ARG A 51 4.00 -1.45 15.28
C ARG A 51 4.88 -1.28 14.06
N CYS A 52 4.29 -1.16 12.86
CA CYS A 52 5.03 -1.06 11.60
C CYS A 52 4.93 0.30 10.92
N TRP A 53 4.18 1.24 11.51
CA TRP A 53 3.96 2.60 11.02
C TRP A 53 3.32 2.75 9.64
N ASN A 54 2.90 1.64 9.02
CA ASN A 54 2.10 1.68 7.81
C ASN A 54 0.64 2.03 8.14
N TYR A 55 0.00 2.78 7.24
CA TYR A 55 -1.45 2.96 7.26
C TYR A 55 -2.13 1.69 6.76
N SER A 56 -3.19 1.27 7.44
CA SER A 56 -3.98 0.11 7.02
C SER A 56 -5.42 0.26 7.49
N VAL A 57 -6.36 -0.17 6.65
CA VAL A 57 -7.79 -0.31 6.97
C VAL A 57 -8.07 -1.43 7.99
N THR A 58 -7.05 -2.22 8.34
CA THR A 58 -7.17 -3.34 9.29
C THR A 58 -6.80 -2.98 10.73
N VAL A 59 -6.27 -1.78 10.98
CA VAL A 59 -6.06 -1.30 12.36
C VAL A 59 -7.42 -1.25 13.08
N GLY A 60 -7.47 -1.75 14.31
CA GLY A 60 -8.70 -1.86 15.10
C GLY A 60 -9.47 -3.18 14.93
N GLN A 61 -9.08 -4.06 14.01
CA GLN A 61 -9.79 -5.34 13.79
C GLN A 61 -9.42 -6.43 14.81
N SER A 62 -8.24 -6.36 15.43
CA SER A 62 -7.86 -7.27 16.52
C SER A 62 -8.34 -6.74 17.86
N ALA A 63 -9.13 -7.54 18.59
CA ALA A 63 -9.57 -7.18 19.94
C ALA A 63 -8.41 -7.14 20.96
N GLU A 64 -7.42 -8.00 20.78
CA GLU A 64 -6.23 -8.09 21.66
C GLU A 64 -5.20 -7.00 21.34
N HIS A 65 -5.12 -6.59 20.07
CA HIS A 65 -4.15 -5.61 19.58
C HIS A 65 -4.82 -4.52 18.72
N PRO A 66 -5.65 -3.64 19.32
CA PRO A 66 -6.47 -2.69 18.57
C PRO A 66 -5.66 -1.62 17.81
N GLU A 67 -4.42 -1.32 18.25
CA GLU A 67 -3.55 -0.35 17.59
C GLU A 67 -2.63 -0.97 16.51
N ALA A 68 -2.75 -2.29 16.28
CA ALA A 68 -1.97 -3.04 15.29
C ALA A 68 -2.81 -3.38 14.05
N CYS A 69 -2.19 -3.36 12.87
CA CYS A 69 -2.81 -3.95 11.67
C CYS A 69 -2.78 -5.49 11.75
N SER A 70 -3.61 -6.17 10.96
CA SER A 70 -3.73 -7.65 11.00
C SER A 70 -2.40 -8.37 10.82
N ARG A 71 -1.51 -7.89 9.94
CA ARG A 71 -0.14 -8.43 9.78
C ARG A 71 0.64 -8.37 11.08
N CYS A 72 0.60 -7.23 11.76
CA CYS A 72 1.33 -7.05 13.00
C CYS A 72 0.71 -7.84 14.15
N ALA A 73 -0.61 -7.86 14.26
CA ALA A 73 -1.31 -8.62 15.29
C ALA A 73 -0.98 -10.13 15.19
N GLY A 74 -0.93 -10.70 13.97
CA GLY A 74 -0.56 -12.11 13.76
C GLY A 74 0.86 -12.50 14.16
N HIS A 75 1.70 -11.53 14.50
CA HIS A 75 3.07 -11.73 14.98
C HIS A 75 3.27 -11.26 16.43
N LEU A 76 2.19 -10.93 17.15
CA LEU A 76 2.22 -10.59 18.58
C LEU A 76 1.63 -11.70 19.46
N ALA A 77 1.11 -12.77 18.84
CA ALA A 77 0.60 -13.96 19.49
C ALA A 77 1.72 -14.84 20.07
#